data_AF-A0A932JBT4-F1
#
_entry.id   AF-A0A932JBT4-F1
#
_cell.length_a   1.000
_cell.length_b   1.000
_cell.length_c   1.000
_cell.angle_alpha   90.00
_cell.angle_beta   90.00
_cell.angle_gamma   90.00
#
_symmetry.space_group_name_H-M   'P 1'
#
loop_
_entity.id
_entity.type
_entity.pdbx_description
1 polymer ?
#
loop_
_entity_poly.entity_id
_entity_poly.type
_entity_poly.pdbx_seq_one_letter_code
_entity_poly.pdbx_strand_id
1 'polypeptide(L)'
;IESVLGASVPVRTRAWGDVVSIELQDGQRTIFSFQIARRSALLEPPARMPWIDVPLDSFADLVAGKMIALVERGAPRDFRDIHALCQAGLIAVERCWTLWEQRQELAGSDTDRGRARLAVETHLMRIVQHRPLTGIAAAEQRAEAAQVRTWFREVFLNP
;
A
#
# COMPACT_ATOMS: atom_id res chain seq x y z
N ILE A 1 -7.57 23.10 8.53
CA ILE A 1 -8.63 22.08 8.27
C ILE A 1 -9.79 22.27 9.23
N GLU A 2 -9.55 22.25 10.54
CA GLU A 2 -10.60 22.53 11.55
C GLU A 2 -11.26 23.91 11.35
N SER A 3 -10.50 24.94 10.96
CA SER A 3 -11.05 26.27 10.64
C SER A 3 -11.96 26.31 9.40
N VAL A 4 -11.87 25.33 8.51
CA VAL A 4 -12.66 25.25 7.26
C VAL A 4 -13.83 24.28 7.40
N LEU A 5 -13.62 23.14 8.06
CA LEU A 5 -14.65 22.09 8.26
C LEU A 5 -15.49 22.30 9.53
N GLY A 6 -14.88 22.82 10.59
CA GLY A 6 -15.52 23.03 11.89
C GLY A 6 -16.60 24.12 11.90
N ALA A 7 -16.71 24.91 10.82
CA ALA A 7 -17.74 25.92 10.66
C ALA A 7 -19.14 25.33 10.38
N SER A 8 -19.24 24.03 10.05
CA SER A 8 -20.50 23.43 9.59
C SER A 8 -20.84 22.08 10.24
N VAL A 9 -19.84 21.33 10.72
CA VAL A 9 -20.00 19.99 11.29
C VAL A 9 -18.93 19.75 12.37
N PRO A 10 -19.24 19.12 13.52
CA PRO A 10 -18.22 18.76 14.51
C PRO A 10 -17.13 17.86 13.91
N VAL A 11 -15.87 18.20 14.16
CA VAL A 11 -14.69 17.48 13.66
C VAL A 11 -13.98 16.79 14.82
N ARG A 12 -13.66 15.52 14.66
CA ARG A 12 -12.77 14.77 15.56
C ARG A 12 -11.46 14.46 14.85
N THR A 13 -10.35 14.90 15.43
CA THR A 13 -9.00 14.64 14.93
C THR A 13 -8.32 13.59 15.81
N ARG A 14 -7.69 12.58 15.21
CA ARG A 14 -6.87 11.57 15.91
C ARG A 14 -5.54 11.41 15.20
N ALA A 15 -4.43 11.38 15.94
CA ALA A 15 -3.10 11.13 15.39
C ALA A 15 -2.60 9.75 15.83
N TRP A 16 -1.99 9.01 14.90
CA TRP A 16 -1.29 7.76 15.17
C TRP A 16 -0.06 7.65 14.27
N GLY A 17 1.13 7.69 14.88
CA GLY A 17 2.39 7.85 14.13
C GLY A 17 2.35 9.12 13.28
N ASP A 18 2.68 9.01 11.99
CA ASP A 18 2.65 10.11 11.02
C ASP A 18 1.27 10.35 10.39
N VAL A 19 0.26 9.56 10.76
CA VAL A 19 -1.08 9.61 10.19
C VAL A 19 -2.03 10.39 11.10
N VAL A 20 -2.66 11.41 10.53
CA VAL A 20 -3.75 12.18 11.13
C VAL A 20 -5.07 11.76 10.49
N SER A 21 -5.95 11.15 11.28
CA SER A 21 -7.32 10.83 10.90
C SER A 21 -8.24 11.99 11.27
N ILE A 22 -9.02 12.45 10.30
CA ILE A 22 -10.00 13.52 10.44
C ILE A 22 -11.38 12.91 10.20
N GLU A 23 -12.26 13.03 11.19
CA GLU A 23 -13.61 12.44 11.20
C GLU A 23 -14.65 13.54 11.34
N LEU A 24 -15.58 13.62 10.38
CA LEU A 24 -16.76 14.47 10.46
C LEU A 24 -17.88 13.71 11.19
N GLN A 25 -18.46 14.34 12.21
CA GLN A 25 -19.47 13.73 13.08
C GLN A 25 -20.85 14.35 12.84
N ASP A 26 -21.88 13.51 12.77
CA ASP A 26 -23.28 13.91 12.96
C ASP A 26 -23.78 13.24 14.25
N GLY A 27 -23.90 14.03 15.33
CA GLY A 27 -24.12 13.52 16.67
C GLY A 27 -22.98 12.60 17.15
N GLN A 28 -23.26 11.31 17.30
CA GLN A 28 -22.30 10.26 17.72
C GLN A 28 -21.77 9.42 16.54
N ARG A 29 -22.18 9.72 15.31
CA ARG A 29 -21.85 8.92 14.13
C ARG A 29 -20.83 9.63 13.25
N THR A 30 -19.75 8.93 12.89
CA THR A 30 -18.85 9.38 11.82
C THR A 30 -19.56 9.26 10.47
N ILE A 31 -19.81 10.39 9.81
CA ILE A 31 -20.45 10.45 8.48
C ILE A 31 -19.44 10.50 7.33
N PHE A 32 -18.21 10.92 7.62
CA PHE A 32 -17.10 10.93 6.68
C PHE A 32 -15.78 10.91 7.43
N SER A 33 -14.77 10.26 6.86
CA SER A 33 -13.41 10.31 7.39
C SER A 33 -12.37 10.28 6.29
N PHE A 34 -11.25 10.94 6.54
CA PHE A 34 -10.09 10.87 5.70
C PHE A 34 -8.82 10.94 6.54
N GLN A 35 -7.72 10.44 5.98
CA GLN A 35 -6.45 10.38 6.65
C GLN A 35 -5.42 11.18 5.86
N ILE A 36 -4.59 11.92 6.59
CA ILE A 36 -3.46 12.68 6.06
C ILE A 36 -2.21 12.10 6.70
N ALA A 37 -1.25 11.69 5.88
CA ALA A 37 0.06 11.30 6.37
C ALA A 37 1.08 12.31 5.85
N ARG A 38 2.02 12.73 6.72
CA ARG A 38 3.19 13.44 6.23
C ARG A 38 4.04 12.46 5.42
N ARG A 39 4.46 12.86 4.22
CA ARG A 39 5.40 12.04 3.45
C ARG A 39 6.80 12.21 4.02
N SER A 40 7.37 11.11 4.49
CA SER A 40 8.73 11.03 5.00
C SER A 40 9.77 11.12 3.87
N ALA A 41 9.48 10.51 2.72
CA ALA A 41 10.34 10.52 1.54
C ALA A 41 9.54 10.45 0.23
N LEU A 42 10.12 11.05 -0.82
CA LEU A 42 9.66 11.04 -2.21
C LEU A 42 10.83 10.71 -3.13
N LEU A 43 10.62 9.79 -4.07
CA LEU A 43 11.60 9.44 -5.09
C LEU A 43 11.66 10.51 -6.18
N GLU A 44 10.51 11.04 -6.57
CA GLU A 44 10.38 12.08 -7.59
C GLU A 44 9.46 13.20 -7.08
N PRO A 45 9.65 14.45 -7.55
CA PRO A 45 8.72 15.53 -7.25
C PRO A 45 7.30 15.21 -7.74
N PRO A 46 6.24 15.55 -6.96
CA PRO A 46 4.87 15.38 -7.41
C PRO A 46 4.59 16.19 -8.69
N ALA A 47 3.89 15.59 -9.64
CA ALA A 47 3.57 16.22 -10.92
C ALA A 47 2.13 16.73 -10.93
N ARG A 48 1.91 17.90 -11.54
CA ARG A 48 0.55 18.38 -11.82
C ARG A 48 0.03 17.74 -13.10
N MET A 49 -1.19 17.23 -13.05
CA MET A 49 -1.84 16.68 -14.24
C MET A 49 -2.70 17.76 -14.91
N PRO A 50 -2.84 17.77 -16.25
CA PRO A 50 -3.59 18.81 -16.97
C PRO A 50 -5.07 18.92 -16.58
N TRP A 51 -5.63 17.87 -15.97
CA TRP A 51 -7.06 17.73 -15.68
C TRP A 51 -7.41 17.95 -14.20
N ILE A 52 -6.43 18.16 -13.32
CA ILE A 52 -6.69 18.40 -11.89
C ILE A 52 -5.60 19.30 -11.28
N ASP A 53 -6.01 20.31 -10.52
CA ASP A 53 -5.09 21.22 -9.81
C ASP A 53 -4.63 20.64 -8.47
N VAL A 54 -4.30 19.34 -8.48
CA VAL A 54 -3.76 18.62 -7.32
C VAL A 54 -2.49 17.90 -7.78
N PRO A 55 -1.32 18.15 -7.14
CA PRO A 55 -0.11 17.40 -7.43
C PRO A 55 -0.33 15.91 -7.11
N LEU A 56 -0.02 15.05 -8.07
CA LEU A 56 -0.06 13.60 -7.93
C LEU A 56 1.36 13.06 -7.79
N ASP A 57 1.48 11.94 -7.08
CA ASP A 57 2.74 11.22 -7.02
C ASP A 57 3.17 10.72 -8.39
N SER A 58 4.48 10.60 -8.56
CA SER A 58 5.05 9.86 -9.66
C SER A 58 4.64 8.38 -9.62
N PHE A 59 4.71 7.71 -10.76
CA PHE A 59 4.51 6.26 -10.80
C PHE A 59 5.53 5.53 -9.90
N ALA A 60 6.78 5.97 -9.89
CA ALA A 60 7.83 5.42 -9.03
C ALA A 60 7.46 5.48 -7.54
N ASP A 61 6.96 6.64 -7.08
CA ASP A 61 6.50 6.84 -5.71
C ASP A 61 5.27 6.00 -5.35
N LEU A 62 4.34 5.84 -6.30
CA LEU A 62 3.18 4.98 -6.11
C LEU A 62 3.61 3.52 -5.94
N VAL A 63 4.50 3.01 -6.79
CA VAL A 63 4.98 1.62 -6.69
C VAL A 63 5.78 1.42 -5.41
N ALA A 64 6.70 2.33 -5.07
CA ALA A 64 7.44 2.25 -3.82
C ALA A 64 6.51 2.26 -2.60
N GLY A 65 5.44 3.07 -2.61
CA GLY A 65 4.45 3.11 -1.54
C GLY A 65 3.68 1.80 -1.40
N LYS A 66 3.35 1.16 -2.52
CA LYS A 66 2.73 -0.18 -2.50
C LYS A 66 3.68 -1.26 -1.99
N MET A 67 4.97 -1.16 -2.34
CA MET A 67 5.99 -2.05 -1.82
C MET A 67 6.18 -1.90 -0.31
N ILE A 68 6.20 -0.67 0.21
CA ILE A 68 6.23 -0.42 1.66
C ILE A 68 5.01 -1.08 2.33
N ALA A 69 3.80 -0.85 1.82
CA ALA A 69 2.60 -1.48 2.37
C ALA A 69 2.67 -3.02 2.32
N LEU A 70 3.20 -3.60 1.25
CA LEU A 70 3.40 -5.04 1.11
C LEU A 70 4.39 -5.58 2.16
N VAL A 71 5.52 -4.90 2.38
CA VAL A 71 6.55 -5.33 3.33
C VAL A 71 6.10 -5.14 4.78
N GLU A 72 5.54 -3.99 5.13
CA GLU A 72 5.19 -3.65 6.51
C GLU A 72 3.89 -4.31 6.97
N ARG A 73 2.85 -4.26 6.12
CA ARG A 73 1.50 -4.74 6.46
C ARG A 73 1.16 -6.08 5.83
N GLY A 74 1.48 -6.26 4.55
CA GLY A 74 1.21 -7.50 3.81
C GLY A 74 -0.25 -7.92 3.81
N ALA A 75 -1.20 -6.99 3.63
CA ALA A 75 -2.61 -7.35 3.49
C ALA A 75 -2.88 -8.00 2.13
N PRO A 76 -3.93 -8.82 1.95
CA PRO A 76 -4.23 -9.48 0.67
C PRO A 76 -4.30 -8.53 -0.55
N ARG A 77 -4.72 -7.27 -0.33
CA ARG A 77 -4.74 -6.24 -1.38
C ARG A 77 -3.34 -5.82 -1.83
N ASP A 78 -2.39 -5.74 -0.91
CA ASP A 78 -1.03 -5.30 -1.20
C ASP A 78 -0.34 -6.29 -2.17
N PHE A 79 -0.57 -7.59 -1.98
CA PHE A 79 -0.16 -8.64 -2.91
C PHE A 79 -0.81 -8.48 -4.29
N ARG A 80 -2.13 -8.29 -4.35
CA ARG A 80 -2.85 -8.13 -5.61
C ARG A 80 -2.38 -6.91 -6.40
N ASP A 81 -2.17 -5.78 -5.71
CA ASP A 81 -1.78 -4.55 -6.38
C ASP A 81 -0.39 -4.71 -7.04
N ILE A 82 0.61 -5.25 -6.34
CA ILE A 82 1.95 -5.48 -6.91
C ILE A 82 1.91 -6.52 -8.04
N HIS A 83 1.17 -7.63 -7.84
CA HIS A 83 1.00 -8.64 -8.89
C HIS A 83 0.36 -8.04 -10.14
N ALA A 84 -0.68 -7.22 -10.00
CA ALA A 84 -1.37 -6.59 -11.12
C ALA A 84 -0.46 -5.63 -11.90
N LEU A 85 0.37 -4.84 -11.20
CA LEU A 85 1.34 -3.95 -11.85
C LEU A 85 2.36 -4.72 -12.69
N CYS A 86 2.91 -5.81 -12.14
CA CYS A 86 3.88 -6.64 -12.84
C CYS A 86 3.23 -7.43 -14.00
N GLN A 87 2.04 -7.99 -13.80
CA GLN A 87 1.31 -8.70 -14.86
C GLN A 87 0.92 -7.79 -16.02
N ALA A 88 0.58 -6.54 -15.74
CA ALA A 88 0.29 -5.55 -16.79
C ALA A 88 1.55 -5.08 -17.54
N GLY A 89 2.74 -5.56 -17.19
CA GLY A 89 4.01 -5.15 -17.80
C GLY A 89 4.40 -3.70 -17.48
N LEU A 90 3.75 -3.06 -16.52
CA LEU A 90 4.02 -1.67 -16.15
C LEU A 90 5.34 -1.52 -15.38
N ILE A 91 5.76 -2.59 -14.71
CA ILE A 91 7.03 -2.61 -13.97
C ILE A 91 7.55 -4.05 -13.81
N ALA A 92 8.87 -4.21 -13.85
CA ALA A 92 9.53 -5.47 -13.56
C ALA A 92 9.70 -5.68 -12.04
N VAL A 93 9.73 -6.94 -11.61
CA VAL A 93 9.89 -7.32 -10.19
C VAL A 93 11.12 -6.66 -9.55
N GLU A 94 12.28 -6.76 -10.20
CA GLU A 94 13.52 -6.14 -9.69
C GLU A 94 13.41 -4.62 -9.54
N ARG A 95 12.65 -3.97 -10.42
CA ARG A 95 12.43 -2.53 -10.32
C ARG A 95 11.53 -2.19 -9.12
N CYS A 96 10.55 -3.01 -8.77
CA CYS A 96 9.76 -2.83 -7.55
C CYS A 96 10.65 -2.84 -6.30
N TRP A 97 11.54 -3.82 -6.17
CA TRP A 97 12.48 -3.91 -5.05
C TRP A 97 13.47 -2.75 -5.02
N THR A 98 13.98 -2.34 -6.17
CA THR A 98 14.88 -1.19 -6.28
C THR A 98 14.20 0.10 -5.85
N LEU A 99 12.96 0.35 -6.28
CA LEU A 99 12.20 1.54 -5.89
C LEU A 99 11.88 1.56 -4.40
N TRP A 100 11.56 0.40 -3.82
CA TRP A 100 11.40 0.26 -2.38
C TRP A 100 12.68 0.63 -1.63
N GLU A 101 13.82 0.05 -2.01
CA GLU A 101 15.12 0.29 -1.38
C GLU A 101 15.53 1.76 -1.46
N GLN A 102 15.42 2.38 -2.64
CA GLN A 102 15.69 3.81 -2.85
C GLN A 102 14.83 4.67 -1.91
N ARG A 103 13.56 4.32 -1.73
CA ARG A 103 12.65 5.09 -0.87
C ARG A 103 12.95 4.90 0.61
N GLN A 104 13.32 3.68 1.02
CA GLN A 104 13.75 3.39 2.39
C GLN A 104 15.02 4.17 2.74
N GLU A 105 15.99 4.23 1.82
CA GLU A 105 17.23 5.00 1.98
C GLU A 105 16.94 6.50 2.18
N LEU A 106 16.12 7.09 1.30
CA LEU A 106 15.71 8.50 1.44
C LEU A 106 14.94 8.78 2.75
N ALA A 107 14.20 7.80 3.25
CA ALA A 107 13.49 7.89 4.52
C ALA A 107 14.38 7.63 5.75
N GLY A 108 15.66 7.29 5.56
CA GLY A 108 16.56 6.86 6.65
C GLY A 108 16.11 5.58 7.36
N SER A 109 15.39 4.71 6.64
CA SER A 109 14.80 3.46 7.14
C SER A 109 15.63 2.24 6.74
N ASP A 110 15.24 1.06 7.24
CA ASP A 110 15.91 -0.20 6.94
C ASP A 110 15.80 -0.56 5.44
N THR A 111 16.94 -0.79 4.81
CA THR A 111 17.11 -1.17 3.39
C THR A 111 17.45 -2.65 3.21
N ASP A 112 17.51 -3.45 4.29
CA ASP A 112 17.81 -4.89 4.22
C ASP A 112 16.74 -5.64 3.41
N ARG A 113 17.05 -5.88 2.14
CA ARG A 113 16.19 -6.60 1.20
C ARG A 113 15.91 -8.04 1.65
N GLY A 114 16.86 -8.69 2.33
CA GLY A 114 16.67 -10.04 2.85
C GLY A 114 15.58 -10.08 3.93
N ARG A 115 15.63 -9.12 4.86
CA ARG A 115 14.60 -8.95 5.90
C ARG A 115 13.24 -8.60 5.30
N ALA A 116 13.20 -7.72 4.31
CA ALA A 116 11.96 -7.35 3.64
C ALA A 116 11.33 -8.54 2.88
N ARG A 117 12.13 -9.35 2.19
CA ARG A 117 11.67 -10.59 1.54
C ARG A 117 11.08 -11.57 2.57
N LEU A 118 11.77 -11.79 3.68
CA LEU A 118 11.29 -12.65 4.75
C LEU A 118 9.96 -12.15 5.35
N ALA A 119 9.78 -10.84 5.49
CA ALA A 119 8.52 -10.25 5.93
C ALA A 119 7.38 -10.56 4.95
N VAL A 120 7.58 -10.34 3.65
CA VAL A 120 6.59 -10.64 2.61
C VAL A 120 6.23 -12.13 2.57
N GLU A 121 7.23 -13.02 2.68
CA GLU A 121 7.02 -14.46 2.77
C GLU A 121 6.17 -14.83 3.99
N THR A 122 6.50 -14.27 5.16
CA THR A 122 5.75 -14.50 6.40
C THR A 122 4.30 -14.03 6.30
N HIS A 123 4.07 -12.86 5.68
CA HIS A 123 2.71 -12.36 5.43
C HIS A 123 1.92 -13.29 4.52
N LEU A 124 2.56 -13.80 3.46
CA LEU A 124 1.93 -14.73 2.52
C LEU A 124 1.55 -16.04 3.23
N MET A 125 2.44 -16.60 4.05
CA MET A 125 2.16 -17.80 4.85
C MET A 125 0.95 -17.58 5.77
N ARG A 126 0.89 -16.43 6.45
CA ARG A 126 -0.25 -16.06 7.31
C ARG A 126 -1.56 -15.98 6.53
N ILE A 127 -1.55 -15.39 5.33
CA ILE A 127 -2.74 -15.33 4.46
C ILE A 127 -3.19 -16.74 4.06
N VAL A 128 -2.25 -17.62 3.68
CA VAL A 128 -2.55 -19.00 3.30
C VAL A 128 -3.16 -19.78 4.46
N GLN A 129 -2.62 -19.59 5.68
CA GLN A 129 -3.11 -20.24 6.89
C GLN A 129 -4.54 -19.80 7.25
N HIS A 130 -4.83 -18.49 7.22
CA HIS A 130 -6.15 -17.99 7.59
C HIS A 130 -7.21 -18.17 6.50
N ARG A 131 -6.81 -18.20 5.23
CA ARG A 131 -7.72 -18.37 4.10
C ARG A 131 -7.16 -19.38 3.10
N PRO A 132 -7.19 -20.69 3.43
CA PRO A 132 -6.75 -21.74 2.51
C PRO A 132 -7.62 -21.75 1.26
N LEU A 133 -7.06 -22.22 0.13
CA LEU A 133 -7.78 -22.22 -1.16
C LEU A 133 -9.06 -23.05 -1.12
N THR A 134 -9.05 -24.16 -0.39
CA THR A 134 -10.24 -25.01 -0.14
C THR A 134 -11.36 -24.27 0.59
N GLY A 135 -11.03 -23.24 1.37
CA GLY A 135 -11.98 -22.37 2.07
C GLY A 135 -12.52 -21.22 1.22
N ILE A 136 -12.14 -21.10 -0.06
CA ILE A 136 -12.67 -20.07 -0.98
C ILE A 136 -13.79 -20.68 -1.81
N ALA A 137 -15.03 -20.25 -1.58
CA ALA A 137 -16.23 -20.82 -2.22
C ALA A 137 -16.27 -20.57 -3.74
N ALA A 138 -16.05 -19.32 -4.17
CA ALA A 138 -16.08 -18.95 -5.58
C ALA A 138 -14.86 -19.49 -6.33
N ALA A 139 -15.10 -20.25 -7.41
CA ALA A 139 -14.04 -20.89 -8.20
C ALA A 139 -13.06 -19.87 -8.79
N GLU A 140 -13.56 -18.75 -9.32
CA GLU A 140 -12.74 -17.69 -9.90
C GLU A 140 -11.83 -17.03 -8.85
N GLN A 141 -12.37 -16.68 -7.68
CA GLN A 141 -11.57 -16.11 -6.59
C GLN A 141 -10.52 -17.10 -6.08
N ARG A 142 -10.83 -18.40 -6.10
CA ARG A 142 -9.89 -19.45 -5.73
C ARG A 142 -8.75 -19.55 -6.73
N ALA A 143 -9.05 -19.50 -8.03
CA ALA A 143 -8.06 -19.52 -9.10
C ALA A 143 -7.15 -18.27 -9.05
N GLU A 144 -7.74 -17.08 -8.90
CA GLU A 144 -6.97 -15.83 -8.77
C GLU A 144 -6.05 -15.88 -7.53
N ALA A 145 -6.57 -16.31 -6.38
CA ALA A 145 -5.77 -16.45 -5.18
C ALA A 145 -4.62 -17.47 -5.36
N ALA A 146 -4.87 -18.59 -6.04
CA ALA A 146 -3.84 -19.57 -6.33
C ALA A 146 -2.74 -18.99 -7.22
N GLN A 147 -3.12 -18.31 -8.31
CA GLN A 147 -2.19 -17.68 -9.23
C GLN A 147 -1.30 -16.65 -8.53
N VAL A 148 -1.89 -15.72 -7.77
CA VAL A 148 -1.14 -14.68 -7.06
C VAL A 148 -0.18 -15.31 -6.05
N ARG A 149 -0.64 -16.28 -5.25
CA ARG A 149 0.20 -16.94 -4.23
C ARG A 149 1.35 -17.73 -4.84
N THR A 150 1.14 -18.36 -5.99
CA THR A 150 2.19 -19.11 -6.70
C THR A 150 3.21 -18.15 -7.31
N TRP A 151 2.74 -17.11 -8.01
CA TRP A 151 3.64 -16.11 -8.60
C TRP A 151 4.52 -15.42 -7.55
N PHE A 152 3.99 -15.11 -6.37
CA PHE A 152 4.82 -14.53 -5.31
C PHE A 152 5.93 -15.47 -4.85
N ARG A 153 5.63 -16.77 -4.69
CA ARG A 153 6.62 -17.77 -4.25
C ARG A 153 7.66 -18.09 -5.31
N GLU A 154 7.25 -18.16 -6.57
CA GLU A 154 8.12 -18.65 -7.64
C GLU A 154 8.86 -17.54 -8.37
N VAL A 155 8.29 -16.34 -8.44
CA VAL A 155 8.83 -15.22 -9.22
C VAL A 155 9.19 -14.05 -8.33
N PHE A 156 8.23 -13.51 -7.58
CA PHE A 156 8.45 -12.24 -6.88
C PHE A 156 9.49 -12.31 -5.77
N LEU A 157 9.45 -13.40 -4.99
CA LEU A 157 10.36 -13.66 -3.89
C LEU A 157 11.66 -14.33 -4.35
N ASN A 158 11.81 -14.68 -5.62
CA ASN A 158 13.03 -15.25 -6.21
C ASN A 158 13.40 -14.54 -7.52
N PRO A 159 13.63 -13.22 -7.46
CA PRO A 159 13.81 -12.42 -8.66
C PRO A 159 15.19 -12.57 -9.30
#